data_AF-A0A1G9I8E6-F1
#
_entry.id   AF-A0A1G9I8E6-F1
#
_cell.length_a   1.000
_cell.length_b   1.000
_cell.length_c   1.000
_cell.angle_alpha   90.00
_cell.angle_beta   90.00
_cell.angle_gamma   90.00
#
_symmetry.space_group_name_H-M   'P 1'
#
loop_
_entity.id
_entity.type
_entity.pdbx_description
1 polymer ?
#
loop_
_entity_poly.entity_id
_entity_poly.type
_entity_poly.pdbx_seq_one_letter_code
_entity_poly.pdbx_strand_id
1 'polypeptide(L)'
;MNNKKITFIQQCLNKDNANLIIDGIAGQATISAIKAVLAVAEDWTEKRCLVGYIQFIATRSGVECGPLDGYWGIKTSSAYDLLLSKNDNEENFKIPTWPNSSTEELFRYYGQVGENQTRITLPYPHKLAWNTDKIVNSYLCHEKVHDSLKRVLTRTLLHYGNEKIDQLNLNLWGGCLNVRTMRGGAKPSTHSWGIAVDYDPGHNQLKWGRDKALFAKPEYDAWWRFWEEDGWTSLGRTKNRDWMHIQAANL
;
A
#
# COMPACT_ATOMS: atom_id res chain seq x y z
N MET A 1 31.22 -5.85 -3.99
CA MET A 1 30.21 -4.78 -4.14
C MET A 1 30.35 -3.84 -2.94
N ASN A 2 29.99 -2.56 -3.02
CA ASN A 2 30.19 -1.66 -1.87
C ASN A 2 29.07 -1.82 -0.82
N ASN A 3 29.37 -1.43 0.44
CA ASN A 3 28.46 -1.57 1.58
C ASN A 3 27.06 -0.96 1.29
N LYS A 4 27.00 0.26 0.74
CA LYS A 4 25.73 0.94 0.38
C LYS A 4 24.80 0.11 -0.50
N LYS A 5 25.33 -0.58 -1.53
CA LYS A 5 24.51 -1.43 -2.41
C LYS A 5 23.99 -2.67 -1.67
N ILE A 6 24.76 -3.19 -0.71
CA ILE A 6 24.35 -4.35 0.09
C ILE A 6 23.26 -3.95 1.09
N THR A 7 23.40 -2.79 1.74
CA THR A 7 22.36 -2.18 2.59
C THR A 7 21.05 -2.02 1.83
N PHE A 8 21.11 -1.48 0.60
CA PHE A 8 19.94 -1.37 -0.28
C PHE A 8 19.27 -2.73 -0.56
N ILE A 9 20.06 -3.76 -0.86
CA ILE A 9 19.52 -5.11 -1.07
C ILE A 9 18.85 -5.65 0.19
N GLN A 10 19.48 -5.50 1.37
CA GLN A 10 18.92 -5.93 2.65
C GLN A 10 17.60 -5.19 2.96
N GLN A 11 17.52 -3.89 2.69
CA GLN A 11 16.28 -3.11 2.79
C GLN A 11 15.18 -3.68 1.87
N CYS A 12 15.49 -3.93 0.59
CA CYS A 12 14.55 -4.50 -0.35
C CYS A 12 14.08 -5.91 0.06
N LEU A 13 14.99 -6.77 0.53
CA LEU A 13 14.63 -8.11 1.03
C LEU A 13 13.75 -8.05 2.27
N ASN A 14 13.98 -7.09 3.16
CA ASN A 14 13.15 -6.89 4.35
C ASN A 14 11.74 -6.39 4.03
N LYS A 15 11.57 -5.60 2.95
CA LYS A 15 10.24 -5.25 2.45
C LYS A 15 9.44 -6.48 2.02
N ASP A 16 10.13 -7.54 1.59
CA ASP A 16 9.56 -8.85 1.28
C ASP A 16 9.64 -9.84 2.50
N ASN A 17 9.79 -9.32 3.73
CA ASN A 17 9.77 -10.05 5.01
C ASN A 17 10.97 -10.98 5.29
N ALA A 18 12.16 -10.72 4.72
CA ALA A 18 13.35 -11.52 4.99
C ALA A 18 13.94 -11.37 6.41
N ASN A 19 13.54 -10.34 7.17
CA ASN A 19 13.98 -10.08 8.55
C ASN A 19 15.51 -10.09 8.77
N LEU A 20 16.25 -9.54 7.82
CA LEU A 20 17.71 -9.40 7.86
C LEU A 20 18.15 -8.19 8.68
N ILE A 21 19.34 -8.27 9.27
CA ILE A 21 20.03 -7.09 9.80
C ILE A 21 20.55 -6.26 8.63
N ILE A 22 20.35 -4.94 8.68
CA ILE A 22 20.81 -4.00 7.66
C ILE A 22 22.19 -3.47 8.09
N ASP A 23 23.24 -4.21 7.75
CA ASP A 23 24.64 -3.92 8.13
C ASP A 23 25.57 -3.67 6.93
N GLY A 24 25.06 -3.88 5.71
CA GLY A 24 25.84 -3.79 4.47
C GLY A 24 26.87 -4.92 4.32
N ILE A 25 26.70 -6.03 5.04
CA ILE A 25 27.50 -7.25 4.94
C ILE A 25 26.68 -8.33 4.23
N ALA A 26 27.18 -8.83 3.10
CA ALA A 26 26.52 -9.88 2.34
C ALA A 26 26.80 -11.26 2.95
N GLY A 27 26.38 -11.47 4.20
CA GLY A 27 26.54 -12.73 4.92
C GLY A 27 25.62 -13.84 4.38
N GLN A 28 25.79 -15.04 4.94
CA GLN A 28 25.04 -16.25 4.52
C GLN A 28 23.52 -16.02 4.51
N ALA A 29 22.99 -15.28 5.49
CA ALA A 29 21.56 -14.97 5.57
C ALA A 29 21.08 -14.12 4.38
N THR A 30 21.82 -13.07 4.01
CA THR A 30 21.51 -12.21 2.86
C THR A 30 21.57 -12.99 1.56
N ILE A 31 22.61 -13.81 1.35
CA ILE A 31 22.74 -14.63 0.15
C ILE A 31 21.63 -15.69 0.07
N SER A 32 21.29 -16.32 1.20
CA SER A 32 20.21 -17.31 1.25
C SER A 32 18.85 -16.69 0.94
N ALA A 33 18.58 -15.48 1.45
CA ALA A 33 17.36 -14.73 1.14
C ALA A 33 17.28 -14.37 -0.36
N ILE A 34 18.38 -13.93 -0.96
CA ILE A 34 18.45 -13.69 -2.42
C ILE A 34 18.14 -14.98 -3.19
N LYS A 35 18.76 -16.10 -2.82
CA LYS A 35 18.56 -17.41 -3.44
C LYS A 35 17.13 -17.94 -3.31
N ALA A 36 16.42 -17.56 -2.23
CA ALA A 36 15.03 -17.96 -2.04
C ALA A 36 14.05 -17.20 -2.95
N VAL A 37 14.39 -15.96 -3.31
CA VAL A 37 13.54 -15.07 -4.13
C VAL A 37 13.86 -15.20 -5.62
N LEU A 38 15.13 -15.45 -5.96
CA LEU A 38 15.60 -15.58 -7.33
C LEU A 38 15.80 -17.05 -7.70
N ALA A 39 15.33 -17.47 -8.88
CA ALA A 39 15.84 -18.66 -9.54
C ALA A 39 17.25 -18.38 -10.08
N VAL A 40 18.24 -18.21 -9.19
CA VAL A 40 19.65 -18.08 -9.54
C VAL A 40 20.17 -19.42 -10.04
N ALA A 41 21.05 -19.39 -11.05
CA ALA A 41 21.81 -20.57 -11.42
C ALA A 41 22.74 -20.98 -10.26
N GLU A 42 22.85 -22.28 -10.00
CA GLU A 42 23.56 -22.84 -8.85
C GLU A 42 25.05 -22.45 -8.81
N ASP A 43 25.64 -22.11 -9.96
CA ASP A 43 27.04 -21.76 -10.16
C ASP A 43 27.37 -20.28 -9.90
N TRP A 44 26.39 -19.45 -9.55
CA TRP A 44 26.64 -18.03 -9.33
C TRP A 44 27.40 -17.76 -8.04
N THR A 45 28.49 -16.99 -8.17
CA THR A 45 29.21 -16.42 -7.02
C THR A 45 28.31 -15.47 -6.22
N GLU A 46 28.65 -15.22 -4.95
CA GLU A 46 27.93 -14.26 -4.11
C GLU A 46 27.78 -12.88 -4.78
N LYS A 47 28.85 -12.42 -5.45
CA LYS A 47 28.83 -11.17 -6.20
C LYS A 47 27.81 -11.21 -7.33
N ARG A 48 27.72 -12.31 -8.09
CA ARG A 48 26.71 -12.45 -9.16
C ARG A 48 25.30 -12.51 -8.59
N CYS A 49 25.09 -13.18 -7.46
CA CYS A 49 23.80 -13.20 -6.76
C CYS A 49 23.34 -11.79 -6.38
N LEU A 50 24.23 -10.99 -5.78
CA LEU A 50 23.93 -9.62 -5.39
C LEU A 50 23.55 -8.73 -6.59
N VAL A 51 24.30 -8.82 -7.69
CA VAL A 51 24.01 -8.05 -8.91
C VAL A 51 22.70 -8.52 -9.55
N GLY A 52 22.50 -9.84 -9.62
CA GLY A 52 21.27 -10.43 -10.15
C GLY A 52 20.04 -10.00 -9.36
N TYR A 53 20.14 -9.89 -8.04
CA TYR A 53 19.02 -9.39 -7.24
C TYR A 53 18.64 -7.94 -7.58
N ILE A 54 19.62 -7.06 -7.86
CA ILE A 54 19.34 -5.69 -8.31
C ILE A 54 18.66 -5.70 -9.69
N GLN A 55 19.13 -6.52 -10.62
CA GLN A 55 18.51 -6.69 -11.94
C GLN A 55 17.07 -7.22 -11.83
N PHE A 56 16.83 -8.15 -10.91
CA PHE A 56 15.50 -8.70 -10.62
C PHE A 56 14.54 -7.65 -10.07
N ILE A 57 14.95 -6.89 -9.05
CA ILE A 57 14.12 -5.82 -8.49
C ILE A 57 13.85 -4.72 -9.52
N ALA A 58 14.83 -4.39 -10.36
CA ALA A 58 14.63 -3.44 -11.45
C ALA A 58 13.55 -3.94 -12.42
N THR A 59 13.64 -5.21 -12.85
CA THR A 59 12.67 -5.84 -13.74
C THR A 59 11.26 -5.86 -13.12
N ARG A 60 11.14 -6.29 -11.85
CA ARG A 60 9.87 -6.28 -11.10
C ARG A 60 9.28 -4.88 -10.94
N SER A 61 10.14 -3.86 -10.89
CA SER A 61 9.76 -2.44 -10.77
C SER A 61 9.52 -1.74 -12.11
N GLY A 62 9.53 -2.47 -13.23
CA GLY A 62 9.37 -1.91 -14.57
C GLY A 62 10.53 -1.00 -15.02
N VAL A 63 11.71 -1.16 -14.42
CA VAL A 63 12.93 -0.40 -14.76
C VAL A 63 13.81 -1.24 -15.68
N GLU A 64 14.19 -0.68 -16.83
CA GLU A 64 15.08 -1.36 -17.76
C GLU A 64 16.49 -1.53 -17.15
N CYS A 65 16.94 -2.76 -16.93
CA CYS A 65 18.26 -3.04 -16.33
C CYS A 65 19.17 -3.95 -17.17
N GLY A 66 18.71 -4.41 -18.33
CA GLY A 66 19.35 -5.50 -19.09
C GLY A 66 18.93 -6.89 -18.59
N PRO A 67 19.56 -7.96 -19.11
CA PRO A 67 19.22 -9.34 -18.74
C PRO A 67 19.56 -9.65 -17.28
N LEU A 68 18.86 -10.62 -16.70
CA LEU A 68 19.15 -11.18 -15.38
C LEU A 68 20.33 -12.16 -15.47
N ASP A 69 21.54 -11.64 -15.50
CA ASP A 69 22.77 -12.40 -15.75
C ASP A 69 23.82 -12.27 -14.62
N GLY A 70 23.57 -11.42 -13.63
CA GLY A 70 24.48 -11.17 -12.51
C GLY A 70 25.73 -10.38 -12.90
N TYR A 71 25.79 -9.76 -14.08
CA TYR A 71 26.88 -8.90 -14.53
C TYR A 71 26.53 -7.42 -14.38
N TRP A 72 27.45 -6.66 -13.77
CA TRP A 72 27.23 -5.23 -13.55
C TRP A 72 27.59 -4.44 -14.82
N GLY A 73 26.56 -4.03 -15.58
CA GLY A 73 26.71 -3.19 -16.78
C GLY A 73 26.17 -1.77 -16.59
N ILE A 74 26.28 -0.96 -17.66
CA ILE A 74 25.76 0.43 -17.69
C ILE A 74 24.26 0.46 -17.39
N LYS A 75 23.48 -0.43 -18.02
CA LYS A 75 22.02 -0.53 -17.78
C LYS A 75 21.70 -0.88 -16.32
N THR A 76 22.45 -1.80 -15.72
CA THR A 76 22.30 -2.16 -14.30
C THR A 76 22.67 -1.00 -13.37
N SER A 77 23.70 -0.22 -13.72
CA SER A 77 24.07 0.99 -12.97
C SER A 77 22.95 2.04 -13.01
N SER A 78 22.45 2.37 -14.19
CA SER A 78 21.35 3.34 -14.35
C SER A 78 20.07 2.88 -13.65
N ALA A 79 19.76 1.58 -13.72
CA ALA A 79 18.64 1.00 -13.01
C ALA A 79 18.80 1.11 -11.49
N TYR A 80 20.00 0.83 -10.97
CA TYR A 80 20.30 0.96 -9.54
C TYR A 80 20.14 2.41 -9.04
N ASP A 81 20.63 3.39 -9.79
CA ASP A 81 20.48 4.81 -9.41
C ASP A 81 19.00 5.25 -9.41
N LEU A 82 18.21 4.74 -10.37
CA LEU A 82 16.77 4.98 -10.40
C LEU A 82 16.03 4.28 -9.24
N LEU A 83 16.44 3.06 -8.89
CA LEU A 83 15.90 2.32 -7.75
C LEU A 83 16.25 3.01 -6.42
N LEU A 84 17.49 3.50 -6.27
CA LEU A 84 17.90 4.28 -5.11
C LEU A 84 17.06 5.55 -4.97
N SER A 85 16.88 6.32 -6.04
CA SER A 85 16.06 7.54 -5.96
C SER A 85 14.61 7.24 -5.59
N LYS A 86 14.05 6.11 -6.03
CA LYS A 86 12.72 5.64 -5.58
C LYS A 86 12.72 5.19 -4.11
N ASN A 87 13.77 4.51 -3.67
CA ASN A 87 13.90 3.97 -2.31
C ASN A 87 14.20 5.05 -1.26
N ASP A 88 15.03 6.05 -1.60
CA ASP A 88 15.32 7.21 -0.76
C ASP A 88 14.08 8.10 -0.59
N ASN A 89 13.21 8.15 -1.61
CA ASN A 89 11.88 8.75 -1.48
C ASN A 89 11.01 7.92 -0.52
N GLU A 90 11.12 6.58 -0.53
CA GLU A 90 10.40 5.70 0.39
C GLU A 90 10.85 5.81 1.86
N GLU A 91 12.14 6.03 2.14
CA GLU A 91 12.68 6.11 3.51
C GLU A 91 12.46 7.47 4.20
N ASN A 92 12.08 8.54 3.47
CA ASN A 92 11.77 9.86 4.03
C ASN A 92 10.27 10.21 4.07
N PHE A 93 9.36 9.25 3.83
CA PHE A 93 7.93 9.52 3.97
C PHE A 93 7.56 9.66 5.44
N LYS A 94 7.35 10.92 5.86
CA LYS A 94 6.69 11.22 7.11
C LYS A 94 5.29 10.61 7.06
N ILE A 95 5.05 9.59 7.90
CA ILE A 95 3.73 9.00 8.07
C ILE A 95 2.75 10.15 8.33
N PRO A 96 1.66 10.26 7.54
CA PRO A 96 0.73 11.36 7.71
C PRO A 96 0.13 11.34 9.11
N THR A 97 0.06 12.50 9.75
CA THR A 97 -0.70 12.69 10.97
C THR A 97 -2.03 13.32 10.60
N TRP A 98 -3.11 12.54 10.71
CA TRP A 98 -4.45 13.01 10.36
C TRP A 98 -5.08 13.83 11.50
N PRO A 99 -5.97 14.78 11.19
CA PRO A 99 -6.66 15.57 12.21
C PRO A 99 -7.65 14.71 13.00
N ASN A 100 -8.13 15.22 14.13
CA ASN A 100 -9.29 14.65 14.81
C ASN A 100 -10.54 14.75 13.90
N SER A 101 -11.46 13.80 14.04
CA SER A 101 -12.69 13.69 13.24
C SER A 101 -13.81 14.67 13.62
N SER A 102 -13.55 15.61 14.53
CA SER A 102 -14.47 16.72 14.78
C SER A 102 -14.64 17.59 13.53
N THR A 103 -15.86 18.08 13.31
CA THR A 103 -16.20 18.86 12.11
C THR A 103 -15.31 20.10 11.98
N GLU A 104 -15.00 20.75 13.10
CA GLU A 104 -14.18 21.95 13.16
C GLU A 104 -12.73 21.68 12.73
N GLU A 105 -12.12 20.58 13.18
CA GLU A 105 -10.75 20.21 12.80
C GLU A 105 -10.69 19.74 11.34
N LEU A 106 -11.71 19.02 10.86
CA LEU A 106 -11.77 18.62 9.46
C LEU A 106 -11.88 19.83 8.53
N PHE A 107 -12.70 20.83 8.86
CA PHE A 107 -12.73 22.08 8.10
C PHE A 107 -11.39 22.82 8.15
N ARG A 108 -10.73 22.88 9.31
CA ARG A 108 -9.43 23.55 9.44
C ARG A 108 -8.34 22.88 8.61
N TYR A 109 -8.33 21.54 8.57
CA TYR A 109 -7.25 20.78 7.95
C TYR A 109 -7.48 20.50 6.46
N TYR A 110 -8.70 20.12 6.07
CA TYR A 110 -9.06 19.74 4.70
C TYR A 110 -9.79 20.85 3.93
N GLY A 111 -10.31 21.87 4.61
CA GLY A 111 -11.14 22.91 3.97
C GLY A 111 -12.59 22.49 3.83
N GLN A 112 -13.31 23.11 2.89
CA GLN A 112 -14.73 22.84 2.67
C GLN A 112 -14.99 21.47 2.07
N VAL A 113 -16.17 20.91 2.32
CA VAL A 113 -16.58 19.64 1.73
C VAL A 113 -16.71 19.76 0.21
N GLY A 114 -16.35 18.73 -0.54
CA GLY A 114 -16.41 18.73 -2.00
C GLY A 114 -15.31 19.54 -2.70
N GLU A 115 -14.42 20.20 -1.96
CA GLU A 115 -13.29 20.99 -2.48
C GLU A 115 -11.94 20.29 -2.31
N ASN A 116 -10.91 20.75 -3.03
CA ASN A 116 -9.51 20.24 -2.96
C ASN A 116 -9.34 18.78 -3.42
N GLN A 117 -10.09 18.39 -4.46
CA GLN A 117 -10.13 17.01 -4.94
C GLN A 117 -9.15 16.76 -6.07
N THR A 118 -8.49 15.61 -5.99
CA THR A 118 -7.64 15.09 -7.05
C THR A 118 -8.08 13.68 -7.43
N ARG A 119 -7.66 13.22 -8.61
CA ARG A 119 -7.97 11.88 -9.11
C ARG A 119 -6.80 10.94 -8.82
N ILE A 120 -7.05 9.91 -8.02
CA ILE A 120 -6.12 8.80 -7.85
C ILE A 120 -6.33 7.76 -8.95
N THR A 121 -5.24 7.32 -9.58
CA THR A 121 -5.25 6.13 -10.44
C THR A 121 -4.93 4.91 -9.59
N LEU A 122 -5.76 3.88 -9.68
CA LEU A 122 -5.65 2.69 -8.83
C LEU A 122 -4.57 1.74 -9.35
N PRO A 123 -3.77 1.14 -8.46
CA PRO A 123 -2.74 0.18 -8.86
C PRO A 123 -3.32 -1.16 -9.35
N TYR A 124 -4.58 -1.46 -9.01
CA TYR A 124 -5.35 -2.60 -9.50
C TYR A 124 -6.82 -2.21 -9.70
N PRO A 125 -7.53 -2.83 -10.66
CA PRO A 125 -8.92 -2.51 -10.93
C PRO A 125 -9.81 -2.83 -9.74
N HIS A 126 -10.69 -1.90 -9.40
CA HIS A 126 -11.76 -2.12 -8.43
C HIS A 126 -13.08 -2.48 -9.14
N LYS A 127 -14.01 -3.09 -8.43
CA LYS A 127 -15.38 -3.41 -8.88
C LYS A 127 -16.36 -2.62 -8.03
N LEU A 128 -17.38 -2.02 -8.63
CA LEU A 128 -18.39 -1.29 -7.85
C LEU A 128 -19.21 -2.29 -7.00
N ALA A 129 -19.31 -2.06 -5.69
CA ALA A 129 -19.85 -3.06 -4.76
C ALA A 129 -21.30 -3.49 -5.03
N TRP A 130 -22.10 -2.63 -5.65
CA TRP A 130 -23.49 -2.91 -6.03
C TRP A 130 -23.69 -3.20 -7.53
N ASN A 131 -22.61 -3.23 -8.32
CA ASN A 131 -22.61 -3.62 -9.73
C ASN A 131 -21.19 -4.07 -10.14
N THR A 132 -20.88 -5.35 -9.94
CA THR A 132 -19.53 -5.88 -10.11
C THR A 132 -19.01 -5.89 -11.55
N ASP A 133 -19.89 -5.69 -12.54
CA ASP A 133 -19.51 -5.53 -13.94
C ASP A 133 -18.90 -4.16 -14.23
N LYS A 134 -19.13 -3.18 -13.33
CA LYS A 134 -18.53 -1.85 -13.44
C LYS A 134 -17.15 -1.83 -12.79
N ILE A 135 -16.14 -1.73 -13.64
CA ILE A 135 -14.75 -1.58 -13.24
C ILE A 135 -14.43 -0.11 -12.96
N VAL A 136 -13.78 0.14 -11.82
CA VAL A 136 -13.28 1.45 -11.38
C VAL A 136 -11.76 1.40 -11.41
N ASN A 137 -11.15 2.21 -12.28
CA ASN A 137 -9.68 2.33 -12.40
C ASN A 137 -9.14 3.61 -11.75
N SER A 138 -10.03 4.54 -11.39
CA SER A 138 -9.69 5.79 -10.70
C SER A 138 -10.91 6.38 -10.01
N TYR A 139 -10.72 7.16 -8.95
CA TYR A 139 -11.78 7.94 -8.31
C TYR A 139 -11.24 9.27 -7.75
N LEU A 140 -12.16 10.16 -7.34
CA LEU A 140 -11.81 11.42 -6.67
C LEU A 140 -11.62 11.20 -5.17
N CYS A 141 -10.55 11.76 -4.63
CA CYS A 141 -10.24 11.84 -3.21
C CYS A 141 -9.64 13.22 -2.89
N HIS A 142 -9.51 13.55 -1.60
CA HIS A 142 -8.81 14.76 -1.19
C HIS A 142 -7.33 14.72 -1.61
N GLU A 143 -6.77 15.85 -2.06
CA GLU A 143 -5.36 15.94 -2.49
C GLU A 143 -4.38 15.45 -1.42
N LYS A 144 -4.58 15.85 -0.16
CA LYS A 144 -3.78 15.46 1.01
C LYS A 144 -3.75 13.95 1.29
N VAL A 145 -4.74 13.18 0.83
CA VAL A 145 -4.79 11.72 1.06
C VAL A 145 -4.33 10.90 -0.15
N HIS A 146 -4.10 11.55 -1.30
CA HIS A 146 -3.80 10.89 -2.57
C HIS A 146 -2.61 9.92 -2.48
N ASP A 147 -1.46 10.41 -2.01
CA ASP A 147 -0.23 9.61 -1.97
C ASP A 147 -0.31 8.48 -0.94
N SER A 148 -1.00 8.73 0.17
CA SER A 148 -1.27 7.71 1.19
C SER A 148 -2.17 6.59 0.64
N LEU A 149 -3.29 6.93 0.00
CA LEU A 149 -4.14 5.95 -0.68
C LEU A 149 -3.37 5.13 -1.71
N LYS A 150 -2.58 5.80 -2.56
CA LYS A 150 -1.79 5.12 -3.59
C LYS A 150 -0.81 4.14 -2.96
N ARG A 151 -0.15 4.52 -1.86
CA ARG A 151 0.79 3.68 -1.13
C ARG A 151 0.10 2.45 -0.53
N VAL A 152 -0.97 2.64 0.25
CA VAL A 152 -1.71 1.50 0.86
C VAL A 152 -2.20 0.51 -0.19
N LEU A 153 -2.78 1.00 -1.28
CA LEU A 153 -3.30 0.14 -2.34
C LEU A 153 -2.18 -0.55 -3.11
N THR A 154 -1.03 0.12 -3.32
CA THR A 154 0.13 -0.53 -3.95
C THR A 154 0.69 -1.63 -3.07
N ARG A 155 0.79 -1.40 -1.76
CA ARG A 155 1.21 -2.41 -0.77
C ARG A 155 0.24 -3.60 -0.74
N THR A 156 -1.05 -3.32 -0.84
CA THR A 156 -2.09 -4.35 -0.95
C THR A 156 -1.87 -5.23 -2.18
N LEU A 157 -1.64 -4.62 -3.35
CA LEU A 157 -1.34 -5.35 -4.59
C LEU A 157 -0.07 -6.20 -4.48
N LEU A 158 1.01 -5.62 -3.95
CA LEU A 158 2.29 -6.32 -3.83
C LEU A 158 2.22 -7.51 -2.86
N HIS A 159 1.43 -7.40 -1.79
CA HIS A 159 1.31 -8.46 -0.80
C HIS A 159 0.38 -9.60 -1.22
N TYR A 160 -0.81 -9.27 -1.72
CA TYR A 160 -1.85 -10.25 -2.01
C TYR A 160 -1.83 -10.71 -3.48
N GLY A 161 -1.42 -9.84 -4.42
CA GLY A 161 -1.62 -10.07 -5.85
C GLY A 161 -3.08 -9.98 -6.27
N ASN A 162 -3.34 -9.91 -7.58
CA ASN A 162 -4.68 -9.69 -8.13
C ASN A 162 -5.67 -10.81 -7.78
N GLU A 163 -5.23 -12.07 -7.85
CA GLU A 163 -6.11 -13.22 -7.59
C GLU A 163 -6.62 -13.22 -6.15
N LYS A 164 -5.72 -13.04 -5.17
CA LYS A 164 -6.11 -13.05 -3.76
C LYS A 164 -6.92 -11.80 -3.40
N ILE A 165 -6.63 -10.64 -3.99
CA ILE A 165 -7.44 -9.43 -3.84
C ILE A 165 -8.89 -9.69 -4.25
N ASP A 166 -9.11 -10.35 -5.38
CA ASP A 166 -10.45 -10.67 -5.87
C ASP A 166 -11.15 -11.67 -4.96
N GLN A 167 -10.44 -12.74 -4.55
CA GLN A 167 -10.97 -13.76 -3.62
C GLN A 167 -11.36 -13.16 -2.26
N LEU A 168 -10.64 -12.13 -1.79
CA LEU A 168 -10.87 -11.49 -0.50
C LEU A 168 -11.80 -10.27 -0.59
N ASN A 169 -12.33 -9.93 -1.77
CA ASN A 169 -13.13 -8.73 -2.03
C ASN A 169 -12.42 -7.41 -1.68
N LEU A 170 -11.08 -7.38 -1.67
CA LEU A 170 -10.31 -6.15 -1.41
C LEU A 170 -10.42 -5.11 -2.55
N ASN A 171 -10.98 -5.51 -3.69
CA ASN A 171 -11.31 -4.66 -4.83
C ASN A 171 -12.79 -4.28 -4.90
N LEU A 172 -13.65 -4.74 -3.98
CA LEU A 172 -15.08 -4.46 -4.01
C LEU A 172 -15.35 -3.10 -3.35
N TRP A 173 -15.43 -2.05 -4.17
CA TRP A 173 -15.39 -0.65 -3.74
C TRP A 173 -16.77 -0.07 -3.45
N GLY A 174 -16.94 0.46 -2.23
CA GLY A 174 -18.16 1.06 -1.72
C GLY A 174 -18.25 2.59 -1.88
N GLY A 175 -17.13 3.27 -2.18
CA GLY A 175 -17.12 4.71 -2.44
C GLY A 175 -15.96 5.44 -1.78
N CYS A 176 -15.72 6.69 -2.21
CA CYS A 176 -14.78 7.63 -1.58
C CYS A 176 -15.41 9.02 -1.40
N LEU A 177 -15.32 9.92 -2.39
CA LEU A 177 -15.99 11.21 -2.31
C LEU A 177 -17.52 11.08 -2.50
N ASN A 178 -18.29 11.54 -1.52
CA ASN A 178 -19.75 11.71 -1.61
C ASN A 178 -20.19 12.83 -0.65
N VAL A 179 -20.52 14.01 -1.19
CA VAL A 179 -20.90 15.19 -0.39
C VAL A 179 -22.31 15.02 0.17
N ARG A 180 -22.38 14.62 1.44
CA ARG A 180 -23.64 14.36 2.15
C ARG A 180 -23.52 14.60 3.66
N THR A 181 -24.66 14.68 4.33
CA THR A 181 -24.70 14.55 5.79
C THR A 181 -24.56 13.09 6.22
N MET A 182 -24.14 12.89 7.47
CA MET A 182 -24.17 11.58 8.12
C MET A 182 -25.61 11.08 8.21
N ARG A 183 -25.79 9.76 8.07
CA ARG A 183 -27.12 9.15 8.20
C ARG A 183 -27.65 9.39 9.62
N GLY A 184 -28.78 10.07 9.73
CA GLY A 184 -29.44 10.38 11.01
C GLY A 184 -28.84 11.57 11.76
N GLY A 185 -28.07 12.44 11.10
CA GLY A 185 -27.51 13.65 11.72
C GLY A 185 -27.35 14.81 10.74
N ALA A 186 -26.95 15.97 11.28
CA ALA A 186 -26.73 17.21 10.51
C ALA A 186 -25.26 17.44 10.11
N LYS A 187 -24.33 16.70 10.72
CA LYS A 187 -22.88 16.85 10.45
C LYS A 187 -22.53 16.22 9.09
N PRO A 188 -21.60 16.81 8.31
CA PRO A 188 -21.09 16.17 7.11
C PRO A 188 -20.41 14.83 7.43
N SER A 189 -20.53 13.87 6.52
CA SER A 189 -19.76 12.62 6.58
C SER A 189 -18.29 12.88 6.23
N THR A 190 -17.36 12.07 6.73
CA THR A 190 -15.95 12.08 6.28
C THR A 190 -15.82 11.82 4.77
N HIS A 191 -16.76 11.09 4.15
CA HIS A 191 -16.85 10.96 2.69
C HIS A 191 -17.04 12.31 1.98
N SER A 192 -17.60 13.32 2.63
CA SER A 192 -17.86 14.63 2.01
C SER A 192 -16.58 15.40 1.71
N TRP A 193 -15.47 15.10 2.37
CA TRP A 193 -14.16 15.64 2.04
C TRP A 193 -13.37 14.74 1.07
N GLY A 194 -13.81 13.51 0.80
CA GLY A 194 -13.01 12.55 0.03
C GLY A 194 -11.83 11.97 0.82
N ILE A 195 -11.97 11.88 2.15
CA ILE A 195 -10.94 11.38 3.10
C ILE A 195 -11.32 10.04 3.72
N ALA A 196 -12.39 9.40 3.24
CA ALA A 196 -12.83 8.09 3.67
C ALA A 196 -13.06 7.19 2.46
N VAL A 197 -12.88 5.88 2.65
CA VAL A 197 -13.13 4.86 1.64
C VAL A 197 -13.85 3.68 2.27
N ASP A 198 -14.87 3.18 1.58
CA ASP A 198 -15.60 1.97 1.96
C ASP A 198 -15.20 0.79 1.06
N TYR A 199 -15.01 -0.39 1.66
CA TYR A 199 -14.80 -1.65 0.94
C TYR A 199 -15.77 -2.74 1.41
N ASP A 200 -16.26 -3.54 0.47
CA ASP A 200 -17.22 -4.63 0.64
C ASP A 200 -18.35 -4.32 1.66
N PRO A 201 -19.16 -3.27 1.42
CA PRO A 201 -20.23 -2.88 2.33
C PRO A 201 -21.31 -3.96 2.51
N GLY A 202 -21.43 -4.89 1.57
CA GLY A 202 -22.39 -6.01 1.62
C GLY A 202 -22.08 -7.00 2.74
N HIS A 203 -20.79 -7.27 2.98
CA HIS A 203 -20.32 -8.23 3.98
C HIS A 203 -19.74 -7.58 5.25
N ASN A 204 -19.80 -6.25 5.36
CA ASN A 204 -19.21 -5.49 6.47
C ASN A 204 -20.13 -4.36 6.96
N GLN A 205 -21.42 -4.65 7.15
CA GLN A 205 -22.43 -3.63 7.45
C GLN A 205 -22.13 -2.81 8.72
N LEU A 206 -22.61 -1.56 8.74
CA LEU A 206 -22.38 -0.55 9.79
C LEU A 206 -22.45 -1.06 11.25
N LYS A 207 -23.37 -1.98 11.55
CA LYS A 207 -23.60 -2.49 12.92
C LYS A 207 -22.98 -3.87 13.19
N TRP A 208 -22.34 -4.48 12.19
CA TRP A 208 -21.75 -5.80 12.35
C TRP A 208 -20.44 -5.71 13.13
N GLY A 209 -20.31 -6.56 14.14
CA GLY A 209 -19.06 -6.77 14.84
C GLY A 209 -18.24 -7.89 14.19
N ARG A 210 -17.12 -8.22 14.82
CA ARG A 210 -16.18 -9.26 14.39
C ARG A 210 -16.77 -10.66 14.27
N ASP A 211 -17.92 -10.89 14.90
CA ASP A 211 -18.69 -12.12 14.79
C ASP A 211 -19.35 -12.30 13.41
N LYS A 212 -19.49 -11.22 12.63
CA LYS A 212 -20.17 -11.22 11.32
C LYS A 212 -19.39 -10.56 10.20
N ALA A 213 -18.62 -9.51 10.50
CA ALA A 213 -17.89 -8.76 9.49
C ALA A 213 -16.80 -9.60 8.83
N LEU A 214 -16.80 -9.66 7.49
CA LEU A 214 -15.81 -10.40 6.73
C LEU A 214 -14.39 -9.91 7.01
N PHE A 215 -14.18 -8.60 7.08
CA PHE A 215 -12.86 -7.99 7.30
C PHE A 215 -12.34 -8.11 8.73
N ALA A 216 -13.07 -8.75 9.64
CA ALA A 216 -12.58 -9.05 10.96
C ALA A 216 -11.75 -10.34 11.05
N LYS A 217 -11.67 -11.10 9.95
CA LYS A 217 -10.94 -12.37 9.91
C LYS A 217 -9.42 -12.16 9.74
N PRO A 218 -8.58 -13.12 10.16
CA PRO A 218 -7.11 -12.97 10.16
C PRO A 218 -6.50 -12.76 8.77
N GLU A 219 -7.12 -13.28 7.70
CA GLU A 219 -6.62 -13.10 6.34
C GLU A 219 -6.59 -11.62 5.88
N TYR A 220 -7.20 -10.70 6.63
CA TYR A 220 -7.21 -9.25 6.39
C TYR A 220 -6.17 -8.48 7.21
N ASP A 221 -5.42 -9.13 8.11
CA ASP A 221 -4.55 -8.42 9.06
C ASP A 221 -3.45 -7.61 8.37
N ALA A 222 -2.85 -8.11 7.29
CA ALA A 222 -1.87 -7.35 6.53
C ALA A 222 -2.51 -6.14 5.84
N TRP A 223 -3.77 -6.26 5.37
CA TRP A 223 -4.48 -5.15 4.73
C TRP A 223 -4.74 -4.04 5.74
N TRP A 224 -5.25 -4.39 6.93
CA TRP A 224 -5.44 -3.43 8.03
C TRP A 224 -4.14 -2.75 8.44
N ARG A 225 -3.07 -3.52 8.61
CA ARG A 225 -1.75 -2.99 8.97
C ARG A 225 -1.26 -1.94 7.97
N PHE A 226 -1.49 -2.13 6.67
CA PHE A 226 -1.09 -1.14 5.66
C PHE A 226 -1.79 0.20 5.84
N TRP A 227 -3.09 0.19 6.15
CA TRP A 227 -3.86 1.40 6.47
C TRP A 227 -3.38 2.05 7.77
N GLU A 228 -3.22 1.26 8.83
CA GLU A 228 -2.83 1.71 10.19
C GLU A 228 -1.43 2.34 10.19
N GLU A 229 -0.47 1.74 9.48
CA GLU A 229 0.89 2.28 9.34
C GLU A 229 0.92 3.61 8.55
N ASP A 230 -0.11 3.87 7.73
CA ASP A 230 -0.31 5.14 7.04
C ASP A 230 -1.25 6.11 7.80
N GLY A 231 -1.49 5.81 9.07
CA GLY A 231 -2.25 6.61 10.03
C GLY A 231 -3.77 6.48 9.91
N TRP A 232 -4.29 5.75 8.92
CA TRP A 232 -5.73 5.65 8.72
C TRP A 232 -6.40 4.91 9.88
N THR A 233 -7.62 5.35 10.20
CA THR A 233 -8.40 4.79 11.30
C THR A 233 -9.63 4.05 10.78
N SER A 234 -9.98 2.93 11.43
CA SER A 234 -11.23 2.22 11.21
C SER A 234 -11.99 2.03 12.53
N LEU A 235 -13.30 2.21 12.48
CA LEU A 235 -14.20 1.87 13.58
C LEU A 235 -14.29 0.35 13.78
N GLY A 236 -14.03 -0.45 12.75
CA GLY A 236 -14.01 -1.91 12.85
C GLY A 236 -12.92 -2.35 13.81
N ARG A 237 -11.70 -1.85 13.58
CA ARG A 237 -10.50 -2.13 14.38
C ARG A 237 -10.59 -1.57 15.81
N THR A 238 -11.12 -0.36 15.98
CA THR A 238 -11.08 0.35 17.27
C THR A 238 -12.35 0.20 18.12
N LYS A 239 -13.52 0.00 17.51
CA LYS A 239 -14.83 -0.02 18.19
C LYS A 239 -15.70 -1.23 17.79
N ASN A 240 -15.15 -2.19 17.04
CA ASN A 240 -15.83 -3.42 16.63
C ASN A 240 -17.19 -3.18 15.92
N ARG A 241 -17.23 -2.22 15.00
CA ARG A 241 -18.39 -1.92 14.14
C ARG A 241 -17.93 -1.22 12.87
N ASP A 242 -18.74 -1.22 11.82
CA ASP A 242 -18.46 -0.46 10.60
C ASP A 242 -17.12 -0.84 9.94
N TRP A 243 -16.91 -2.15 9.77
CA TRP A 243 -15.66 -2.73 9.28
C TRP A 243 -15.34 -2.39 7.82
N MET A 244 -16.33 -1.91 7.05
CA MET A 244 -16.11 -1.42 5.67
C MET A 244 -15.36 -0.08 5.62
N HIS A 245 -15.50 0.74 6.67
CA HIS A 245 -15.16 2.16 6.66
C HIS A 245 -13.75 2.42 7.16
N ILE A 246 -13.00 3.18 6.39
CA ILE A 246 -11.61 3.58 6.66
C ILE A 246 -11.48 5.08 6.39
N GLN A 247 -10.90 5.83 7.33
CA GLN A 247 -10.79 7.29 7.22
C GLN A 247 -9.42 7.83 7.61
N ALA A 248 -8.99 8.88 6.90
CA ALA A 248 -7.85 9.71 7.25
C ALA A 248 -8.28 10.76 8.29
N ALA A 249 -8.79 10.31 9.43
CA ALA A 249 -9.14 11.16 10.57
C ALA A 249 -9.18 10.34 11.86
N ASN A 250 -8.61 10.88 12.93
CA ASN A 250 -8.51 10.22 14.23
C ASN A 250 -9.85 10.32 15.00
N LEU A 251 -10.14 9.31 15.81
CA LEU A 251 -11.39 9.19 16.57
C LEU A 251 -11.45 10.06 17.82
#